data_AF-A0A5B7RK67-F1
#
_entry.id   AF-A0A5B7RK67-F1
#
_cell.length_a   1.000
_cell.length_b   1.000
_cell.length_c   1.000
_cell.angle_alpha   90.00
_cell.angle_beta   90.00
_cell.angle_gamma   90.00
#
_symmetry.space_group_name_H-M   'P 1'
#
loop_
_entity.id
_entity.type
_entity.pdbx_description
1 polymer ?
#
loop_
_entity_poly.entity_id
_entity_poly.type
_entity_poly.pdbx_seq_one_letter_code
_entity_poly.pdbx_strand_id
1 'polypeptide(L)'
;MAAFNRGEQATNAAHARWAPLVGGAVRPDFEGSPVLGVVEDADVVPILAPPPPPAPPPASSSAPAPAGGPGRVVSLRKGGNVSLTKEVAELSTISVGLGWDVADGSGPGYDLDASAIMCGSSGRVLSDQHFVFFNNLASPDGTVRHTGDNLTGEGDGDDEVIEVDLARMAAEVDRIVFPVSIYDADARRQSFGQVHNAFIRLVDAAEHREIARYDLSEDASVETAMIFGEVYRRDGEWKFRAVGQGYASGLHGIALEFGVDV
;
A
#
# COMPACT_ATOMS: atom_id res chain seq x y z
N MET A 1 46.89 25.24 15.69
CA MET A 1 47.72 24.24 14.99
C MET A 1 47.41 22.89 15.62
N ALA A 2 46.45 22.14 15.08
CA ALA A 2 46.53 21.28 13.89
C ALA A 2 47.06 19.88 14.20
N ALA A 3 46.30 18.89 13.71
CA ALA A 3 46.61 17.49 13.42
C ALA A 3 45.87 16.50 14.34
N PHE A 4 44.76 15.88 13.92
CA PHE A 4 44.51 14.98 12.78
C PHE A 4 44.70 13.50 13.17
N ASN A 5 43.61 12.78 12.91
CA ASN A 5 43.25 11.43 13.28
C ASN A 5 44.01 10.39 12.43
N ARG A 6 44.27 9.20 12.96
CA ARG A 6 44.43 7.95 12.18
C ARG A 6 44.31 6.74 13.12
N GLY A 7 43.13 6.15 13.15
CA GLY A 7 42.85 4.83 13.68
C GLY A 7 42.39 3.94 12.52
N GLU A 8 43.11 2.85 12.34
CA GLU A 8 43.03 1.87 11.28
C GLU A 8 41.82 0.91 11.37
N GLN A 9 41.37 0.46 10.19
CA GLN A 9 40.89 -0.88 9.83
C GLN A 9 39.71 -1.52 10.58
N ALA A 10 38.65 -1.85 9.82
CA ALA A 10 38.33 -3.25 9.50
C ALA A 10 37.21 -3.33 8.44
N THR A 11 37.56 -3.88 7.29
CA THR A 11 36.66 -4.37 6.25
C THR A 11 35.99 -5.67 6.70
N ASN A 12 34.70 -5.87 6.41
CA ASN A 12 34.21 -7.22 6.13
C ASN A 12 32.99 -7.19 5.20
N ALA A 13 33.24 -7.47 3.92
CA ALA A 13 32.24 -7.82 2.92
C ALA A 13 32.27 -9.35 2.77
N ALA A 14 31.16 -10.01 3.07
CA ALA A 14 31.01 -11.45 2.90
C ALA A 14 30.36 -11.75 1.53
N HIS A 15 31.18 -12.30 0.63
CA HIS A 15 30.77 -12.96 -0.60
C HIS A 15 29.95 -14.24 -0.32
N ALA A 16 28.92 -14.49 -1.12
CA ALA A 16 28.42 -15.84 -1.37
C ALA A 16 28.68 -16.21 -2.84
N ARG A 17 29.63 -17.13 -3.06
CA ARG A 17 29.98 -17.73 -4.35
C ARG A 17 29.19 -19.02 -4.54
N TRP A 18 28.65 -19.26 -5.73
CA TRP A 18 28.15 -20.57 -6.16
C TRP A 18 28.65 -20.89 -7.59
N ALA A 19 29.50 -21.91 -7.70
CA ALA A 19 29.64 -22.82 -8.86
C ALA A 19 30.60 -23.97 -8.46
N PRO A 20 30.36 -25.21 -8.92
CA PRO A 20 31.22 -25.72 -10.01
C PRO A 20 30.58 -26.65 -11.06
N LEU A 21 31.11 -26.51 -12.29
CA LEU A 21 31.60 -27.49 -13.28
C LEU A 21 30.72 -28.67 -13.77
N VAL A 22 30.56 -28.77 -15.11
CA VAL A 22 30.97 -29.91 -15.97
C VAL A 22 31.18 -29.41 -17.43
N GLY A 23 32.40 -29.46 -17.99
CA GLY A 23 32.82 -30.30 -19.15
C GLY A 23 32.28 -29.82 -20.52
N GLY A 24 33.03 -29.49 -21.57
CA GLY A 24 34.38 -29.86 -21.99
C GLY A 24 34.30 -30.38 -23.44
N ALA A 25 34.91 -29.70 -24.42
CA ALA A 25 35.58 -30.26 -25.61
C ALA A 25 35.78 -29.20 -26.71
N VAL A 26 37.02 -29.09 -27.16
CA VAL A 26 37.50 -28.33 -28.33
C VAL A 26 37.75 -29.33 -29.45
N ARG A 27 37.39 -29.01 -30.71
CA ARG A 27 38.19 -29.36 -31.90
C ARG A 27 38.03 -28.33 -33.02
N PRO A 28 39.03 -28.16 -33.89
CA PRO A 28 39.12 -27.09 -34.88
C PRO A 28 38.88 -27.62 -36.31
N ASP A 29 39.12 -26.76 -37.29
CA ASP A 29 39.43 -27.05 -38.71
C ASP A 29 38.27 -26.89 -39.70
N PHE A 30 38.32 -25.82 -40.51
CA PHE A 30 37.75 -25.82 -41.87
C PHE A 30 38.55 -24.89 -42.80
N GLU A 31 39.36 -25.48 -43.68
CA GLU A 31 39.86 -24.87 -44.92
C GLU A 31 38.79 -25.01 -46.02
N GLY A 32 38.70 -24.01 -46.91
CA GLY A 32 38.05 -24.16 -48.22
C GLY A 32 37.31 -22.91 -48.74
N SER A 33 38.01 -22.06 -49.49
CA SER A 33 37.41 -21.19 -50.55
C SER A 33 37.12 -22.01 -51.83
N PRO A 34 36.51 -21.50 -52.92
CA PRO A 34 35.93 -20.17 -53.25
C PRO A 34 34.45 -20.30 -53.76
N VAL A 35 33.64 -19.29 -54.11
CA VAL A 35 33.69 -18.39 -55.28
C VAL A 35 32.59 -17.32 -55.23
N LEU A 36 32.96 -16.13 -55.70
CA LEU A 36 32.20 -15.05 -56.37
C LEU A 36 30.67 -15.13 -56.46
N GLY A 37 30.01 -14.14 -55.85
CA GLY A 37 28.68 -13.67 -56.20
C GLY A 37 28.56 -12.19 -55.82
N VAL A 38 28.62 -11.32 -56.82
CA VAL A 38 28.30 -9.89 -56.72
C VAL A 38 26.81 -9.76 -56.42
N VAL A 39 26.46 -9.09 -55.33
CA VAL A 39 25.17 -8.40 -55.17
C VAL A 39 25.45 -7.03 -54.58
N GLU A 40 24.98 -6.03 -55.31
CA GLU A 40 25.06 -4.60 -55.06
C GLU A 40 24.26 -4.19 -53.81
N ASP A 41 24.67 -3.07 -53.21
CA ASP A 41 23.95 -2.18 -52.29
C ASP A 41 22.64 -2.71 -51.70
N ALA A 42 22.74 -3.29 -50.50
CA ALA A 42 21.61 -3.33 -49.59
C ALA A 42 21.69 -2.09 -48.70
N ASP A 43 20.92 -1.07 -49.07
CA ASP A 43 20.58 0.06 -48.20
C ASP A 43 20.22 -0.47 -46.80
N VAL A 44 21.03 -0.09 -45.82
CA VAL A 44 20.74 -0.30 -44.41
C VAL A 44 19.48 0.51 -44.10
N VAL A 45 18.33 -0.16 -44.10
CA VAL A 45 17.07 0.45 -43.66
C VAL A 45 17.21 0.71 -42.15
N PRO A 46 17.14 1.97 -41.68
CA PRO A 46 17.19 2.24 -40.25
C PRO A 46 15.98 1.58 -39.59
N ILE A 47 16.23 0.79 -38.56
CA ILE A 47 15.18 0.21 -37.72
C ILE A 47 14.53 1.39 -36.98
N LEU A 48 13.38 1.84 -37.48
CA LEU A 48 12.58 2.87 -36.84
C LEU A 48 12.20 2.39 -35.44
N ALA A 49 12.52 3.15 -34.41
CA ALA A 49 12.05 2.88 -33.06
C ALA A 49 10.53 2.70 -33.06
N PRO A 50 9.96 1.75 -32.30
CA PRO A 50 8.52 1.60 -32.23
C PRO A 50 7.90 2.94 -31.79
N PRO A 51 6.76 3.34 -32.37
CA PRO A 51 6.08 4.56 -31.95
C PRO A 51 5.80 4.49 -30.44
N PRO A 52 5.89 5.62 -29.71
CA PRO A 52 5.45 5.66 -28.33
C PRO A 52 4.01 5.14 -28.24
N PRO A 53 3.63 4.44 -27.15
CA PRO A 53 2.25 4.03 -26.96
C PRO A 53 1.34 5.25 -27.14
N PRO A 54 0.12 5.08 -27.69
CA PRO A 54 -0.84 6.17 -27.77
C PRO A 54 -0.96 6.77 -26.37
N ALA A 55 -0.92 8.11 -26.29
CA ALA A 55 -1.19 8.79 -25.04
C ALA A 55 -2.46 8.20 -24.42
N PRO A 56 -2.49 7.95 -23.10
CA PRO A 56 -3.72 7.52 -22.46
C PRO A 56 -4.83 8.50 -22.88
N PRO A 57 -6.06 8.01 -23.11
CA PRO A 57 -7.17 8.91 -23.42
C PRO A 57 -7.19 10.03 -22.39
N PRO A 58 -7.51 11.29 -22.76
CA PRO A 58 -7.63 12.36 -21.78
C PRO A 58 -8.51 11.83 -20.64
N ALA A 59 -8.03 11.97 -19.40
CA ALA A 59 -8.73 11.55 -18.20
C ALA A 59 -10.20 11.94 -18.37
N SER A 60 -11.04 10.93 -18.56
CA SER A 60 -12.45 11.16 -18.79
C SER A 60 -13.00 11.74 -17.51
N SER A 61 -13.40 13.01 -17.61
CA SER A 61 -14.33 13.72 -16.75
C SER A 61 -14.97 12.85 -15.67
N SER A 62 -14.61 13.15 -14.42
CA SER A 62 -15.48 13.11 -13.24
C SER A 62 -16.57 12.03 -13.28
N ALA A 63 -16.32 10.87 -12.66
CA ALA A 63 -17.44 10.17 -12.05
C ALA A 63 -17.94 11.07 -10.91
N PRO A 64 -19.17 11.62 -10.96
CA PRO A 64 -19.73 12.26 -9.79
C PRO A 64 -19.83 11.20 -8.69
N ALA A 65 -19.54 11.60 -7.44
CA ALA A 65 -19.99 10.84 -6.27
C ALA A 65 -21.46 10.42 -6.51
N PRO A 66 -21.80 9.13 -6.40
CA PRO A 66 -23.16 8.71 -6.67
C PRO A 66 -24.10 9.44 -5.72
N ALA A 67 -25.08 10.12 -6.30
CA ALA A 67 -26.19 10.75 -5.60
C ALA A 67 -27.10 9.66 -5.01
N GLY A 68 -26.67 9.04 -3.92
CA GLY A 68 -27.57 8.39 -2.98
C GLY A 68 -28.29 9.48 -2.18
N GLY A 69 -29.62 9.38 -2.03
CA GLY A 69 -30.40 10.27 -1.16
C GLY A 69 -29.86 10.26 0.29
N PRO A 70 -30.34 11.16 1.19
CA PRO A 70 -29.68 11.43 2.47
C PRO A 70 -29.82 10.27 3.47
N GLY A 71 -29.07 9.20 3.24
CA GLY A 71 -28.59 8.34 4.31
C GLY A 71 -27.61 9.17 5.12
N ARG A 72 -27.90 9.39 6.39
CA ARG A 72 -27.05 10.19 7.27
C ARG A 72 -25.69 9.52 7.41
N VAL A 73 -24.65 10.12 6.85
CA VAL A 73 -23.25 9.72 7.12
C VAL A 73 -22.98 9.86 8.61
N VAL A 74 -22.42 8.81 9.22
CA VAL A 74 -22.05 8.84 10.63
C VAL A 74 -20.65 9.43 10.78
N SER A 75 -20.56 10.72 11.15
CA SER A 75 -19.30 11.33 11.55
C SER A 75 -18.89 10.87 12.95
N LEU A 76 -17.71 10.27 13.06
CA LEU A 76 -17.14 9.76 14.30
C LEU A 76 -16.10 10.70 14.89
N ARG A 77 -15.81 10.48 16.16
CA ARG A 77 -14.66 11.07 16.87
C ARG A 77 -13.76 9.94 17.36
N LYS A 78 -12.53 10.26 17.74
CA LYS A 78 -11.58 9.29 18.32
C LYS A 78 -12.26 8.44 19.42
N GLY A 79 -12.17 7.11 19.29
CA GLY A 79 -12.81 6.12 20.17
C GLY A 79 -14.30 5.85 19.89
N GLY A 80 -14.95 6.64 19.04
CA GLY A 80 -16.32 6.44 18.60
C GLY A 80 -16.48 5.17 17.77
N ASN A 81 -17.68 4.57 17.79
CA ASN A 81 -17.99 3.39 16.99
C ASN A 81 -19.43 3.39 16.47
N VAL A 82 -19.66 2.63 15.40
CA VAL A 82 -20.95 2.48 14.72
C VAL A 82 -21.17 1.02 14.32
N SER A 83 -22.42 0.54 14.34
CA SER A 83 -22.76 -0.79 13.82
C SER A 83 -23.07 -0.70 12.34
N LEU A 84 -22.27 -1.36 11.51
CA LEU A 84 -22.40 -1.29 10.06
C LEU A 84 -23.67 -1.99 9.58
N THR A 85 -24.03 -3.10 10.21
CA THR A 85 -25.27 -3.85 9.95
C THR A 85 -26.54 -3.04 10.26
N LYS A 86 -26.46 -2.06 11.17
CA LYS A 86 -27.61 -1.19 11.49
C LYS A 86 -27.76 -0.03 10.51
N GLU A 87 -26.65 0.44 9.94
CA GLU A 87 -26.67 1.49 8.92
C GLU A 87 -26.97 0.94 7.52
N VAL A 88 -26.64 -0.33 7.28
CA VAL A 88 -26.89 -1.06 6.02
C VAL A 88 -27.30 -2.50 6.35
N ALA A 89 -28.58 -2.83 6.15
CA ALA A 89 -29.15 -4.11 6.60
C ALA A 89 -28.53 -5.33 5.89
N GLU A 90 -28.16 -5.20 4.62
CA GLU A 90 -27.57 -6.26 3.80
C GLU A 90 -26.12 -5.93 3.39
N LEU A 91 -25.32 -5.42 4.34
CA LEU A 91 -23.93 -5.09 4.05
C LEU A 91 -23.09 -6.35 3.78
N SER A 92 -22.57 -6.45 2.57
CA SER A 92 -21.72 -7.56 2.13
C SER A 92 -20.27 -7.14 1.98
N THR A 93 -20.03 -6.07 1.24
CA THR A 93 -18.69 -5.55 0.97
C THR A 93 -18.63 -4.07 1.33
N ILE A 94 -17.54 -3.67 1.98
CA ILE A 94 -17.22 -2.27 2.21
C ILE A 94 -15.97 -1.88 1.43
N SER A 95 -15.94 -0.63 0.97
CA SER A 95 -14.73 0.05 0.54
C SER A 95 -14.28 0.96 1.69
N VAL A 96 -13.08 0.72 2.20
CA VAL A 96 -12.43 1.57 3.20
C VAL A 96 -11.58 2.56 2.44
N GLY A 97 -12.06 3.80 2.35
CA GLY A 97 -11.36 4.91 1.71
C GLY A 97 -10.52 5.66 2.74
N LEU A 98 -9.25 5.90 2.39
CA LEU A 98 -8.31 6.68 3.19
C LEU A 98 -7.82 7.84 2.33
N GLY A 99 -7.71 9.02 2.93
CA GLY A 99 -7.16 10.17 2.21
C GLY A 99 -6.50 11.16 3.15
N TRP A 100 -5.63 11.98 2.59
CA TRP A 100 -4.81 12.96 3.29
C TRP A 100 -4.30 14.04 2.34
N ASP A 101 -4.05 15.23 2.89
CA ASP A 101 -3.35 16.29 2.19
C ASP A 101 -1.92 16.41 2.73
N VAL A 102 -0.97 16.72 1.86
CA VAL A 102 0.41 16.98 2.24
C VAL A 102 0.70 18.45 2.06
N ALA A 103 1.30 19.10 3.06
CA ALA A 103 1.65 20.52 2.95
C ALA A 103 2.56 20.80 1.75
N ASP A 104 2.24 21.86 1.00
CA ASP A 104 3.03 22.34 -0.14
C ASP A 104 4.49 22.60 0.23
N GLY A 105 5.43 22.19 -0.64
CA GLY A 105 6.85 22.49 -0.50
C GLY A 105 7.60 21.67 0.55
N SER A 106 7.02 20.55 1.01
CA SER A 106 7.52 19.69 2.10
C SER A 106 8.72 18.78 1.78
N GLY A 107 9.31 18.88 0.58
CA GLY A 107 10.52 18.13 0.20
C GLY A 107 10.21 16.97 -0.76
N PRO A 108 11.00 15.88 -0.80
CA PRO A 108 10.64 14.70 -1.59
C PRO A 108 9.22 14.25 -1.21
N GLY A 109 8.44 13.76 -2.19
CA GLY A 109 7.02 13.44 -2.02
C GLY A 109 6.74 12.64 -0.75
N TYR A 110 5.66 13.00 -0.05
CA TYR A 110 5.11 12.19 1.01
C TYR A 110 4.34 11.06 0.35
N ASP A 111 4.68 9.86 0.76
CA ASP A 111 4.18 8.61 0.23
C ASP A 111 3.62 7.88 1.43
N LEU A 112 2.30 7.84 1.55
CA LEU A 112 1.61 7.25 2.67
C LEU A 112 0.98 5.95 2.19
N ASP A 113 1.33 4.86 2.86
CA ASP A 113 0.81 3.53 2.58
C ASP A 113 -0.30 3.19 3.58
N ALA A 114 -1.49 2.86 3.10
CA ALA A 114 -2.48 2.16 3.88
C ALA A 114 -2.20 0.66 3.88
N SER A 115 -2.62 0.01 4.95
CA SER A 115 -2.49 -1.43 5.09
C SER A 115 -3.67 -1.98 5.89
N ALA A 116 -3.84 -3.30 5.90
CA ALA A 116 -4.84 -3.99 6.68
C ALA A 116 -4.26 -5.22 7.37
N ILE A 117 -4.52 -5.36 8.68
CA ILE A 117 -4.08 -6.51 9.48
C ILE A 117 -5.32 -7.28 9.93
N MET A 118 -5.47 -8.51 9.44
CA MET A 118 -6.60 -9.38 9.81
C MET A 118 -6.24 -10.21 11.03
N CYS A 119 -6.97 -9.96 12.12
CA CYS A 119 -6.71 -10.53 13.43
C CYS A 119 -7.82 -11.48 13.86
N GLY A 120 -7.43 -12.54 14.56
CA GLY A 120 -8.37 -13.42 15.25
C GLY A 120 -8.70 -12.97 16.66
N SER A 121 -9.39 -13.84 17.40
CA SER A 121 -9.85 -13.59 18.78
C SER A 121 -8.74 -13.22 19.78
N SER A 122 -7.50 -13.62 19.52
CA SER A 122 -6.32 -13.26 20.32
C SER A 122 -5.91 -11.79 20.16
N GLY A 123 -6.48 -11.07 19.18
CA GLY A 123 -6.04 -9.74 18.77
C GLY A 123 -4.73 -9.76 17.98
N ARG A 124 -4.31 -10.93 17.48
CA ARG A 124 -3.09 -11.13 16.69
C ARG A 124 -3.43 -11.54 15.27
N VAL A 125 -2.52 -11.23 14.35
CA VAL A 125 -2.63 -11.61 12.94
C VAL A 125 -2.78 -13.13 12.81
N LEU A 126 -3.61 -13.59 11.88
CA LEU A 126 -3.81 -15.03 11.67
C LEU A 126 -2.56 -15.72 11.08
N SER A 127 -1.85 -15.02 10.20
CA SER A 127 -0.54 -15.38 9.65
C SER A 127 0.07 -14.15 8.98
N ASP A 128 1.35 -14.16 8.61
CA ASP A 128 1.98 -13.02 7.92
C ASP A 128 1.28 -12.66 6.59
N GLN A 129 0.71 -13.65 5.91
CA GLN A 129 -0.08 -13.42 4.68
C GLN A 129 -1.40 -12.66 4.89
N HIS A 130 -1.87 -12.55 6.14
CA HIS A 130 -3.05 -11.79 6.54
C HIS A 130 -2.71 -10.33 6.92
N PHE A 131 -1.46 -9.92 6.70
CA PHE A 131 -1.06 -8.53 6.62
C PHE A 131 -1.06 -8.10 5.16
N VAL A 132 -2.03 -7.27 4.79
CA VAL A 132 -2.25 -6.76 3.43
C VAL A 132 -1.68 -5.35 3.34
N PHE A 133 -0.82 -5.11 2.36
CA PHE A 133 -0.10 -3.86 2.12
C PHE A 133 0.40 -3.81 0.66
N PHE A 134 1.12 -2.76 0.25
CA PHE A 134 1.56 -2.56 -1.14
C PHE A 134 2.28 -3.77 -1.78
N ASN A 135 3.01 -4.58 -1.02
CA ASN A 135 3.72 -5.78 -1.53
C ASN A 135 2.93 -7.09 -1.34
N ASN A 136 1.82 -7.07 -0.60
CA ASN A 136 0.90 -8.18 -0.44
C ASN A 136 -0.54 -7.66 -0.58
N LEU A 137 -0.99 -7.48 -1.82
CA LEU A 137 -2.22 -6.73 -2.13
C LEU A 137 -3.53 -7.45 -1.73
N ALA A 138 -3.48 -8.71 -1.35
CA ALA A 138 -4.67 -9.45 -0.96
C ALA A 138 -4.39 -10.49 0.13
N SER A 139 -5.39 -10.65 0.99
CA SER A 139 -5.47 -11.77 1.94
C SER A 139 -5.58 -13.13 1.23
N PRO A 140 -5.21 -14.25 1.88
CA PRO A 140 -5.22 -15.57 1.24
C PRO A 140 -6.58 -16.03 0.72
N ASP A 141 -7.66 -15.59 1.37
CA ASP A 141 -9.04 -15.90 0.99
C ASP A 141 -9.66 -14.83 0.06
N GLY A 142 -8.90 -13.77 -0.24
CA GLY A 142 -9.29 -12.65 -1.10
C GLY A 142 -10.37 -11.75 -0.51
N THR A 143 -10.67 -11.87 0.79
CA THR A 143 -11.74 -11.09 1.44
C THR A 143 -11.30 -9.68 1.80
N VAL A 144 -10.00 -9.44 1.96
CA VAL A 144 -9.39 -8.11 2.05
C VAL A 144 -8.46 -7.90 0.86
N ARG A 145 -8.62 -6.78 0.14
CA ARG A 145 -7.83 -6.42 -1.04
C ARG A 145 -7.49 -4.93 -1.06
N HIS A 146 -6.21 -4.63 -1.24
CA HIS A 146 -5.69 -3.30 -1.55
C HIS A 146 -5.91 -3.00 -3.05
N THR A 147 -6.50 -1.86 -3.41
CA THR A 147 -6.82 -1.57 -4.82
C THR A 147 -5.65 -1.00 -5.63
N GLY A 148 -4.56 -0.65 -4.96
CA GLY A 148 -3.38 -0.04 -5.56
C GLY A 148 -2.87 1.10 -4.68
N ASP A 149 -1.59 1.43 -4.85
CA ASP A 149 -0.89 2.46 -4.09
C ASP A 149 -0.95 3.80 -4.84
N ASN A 150 -1.31 4.87 -4.11
CA ASN A 150 -1.24 6.24 -4.61
C ASN A 150 -0.04 6.96 -4.00
N LEU A 151 1.09 6.83 -4.68
CA LEU A 151 2.42 7.33 -4.30
C LEU A 151 2.52 8.85 -4.06
N THR A 152 1.50 9.64 -4.44
CA THR A 152 1.57 11.11 -4.36
C THR A 152 0.51 11.73 -3.47
N GLY A 153 -0.58 11.03 -3.15
CA GLY A 153 -1.77 11.62 -2.53
C GLY A 153 -2.37 12.77 -3.35
N GLU A 154 -2.08 12.86 -4.66
CA GLU A 154 -2.62 13.91 -5.52
C GLU A 154 -3.99 13.49 -6.06
N GLY A 155 -5.05 14.17 -5.63
CA GLY A 155 -6.40 13.99 -6.16
C GLY A 155 -7.47 14.40 -5.14
N ASP A 156 -8.66 14.77 -5.62
CA ASP A 156 -9.80 14.99 -4.73
C ASP A 156 -10.41 13.62 -4.35
N GLY A 157 -10.33 13.22 -3.07
CA GLY A 157 -11.10 12.06 -2.57
C GLY A 157 -10.27 11.07 -1.75
N ASP A 158 -10.49 9.78 -2.00
CA ASP A 158 -9.72 8.71 -1.37
C ASP A 158 -8.41 8.54 -2.14
N ASP A 159 -7.29 8.68 -1.45
CA ASP A 159 -5.97 8.40 -1.99
C ASP A 159 -5.75 6.90 -2.12
N GLU A 160 -6.20 6.14 -1.12
CA GLU A 160 -6.14 4.69 -1.13
C GLU A 160 -7.44 4.04 -0.71
N VAL A 161 -7.70 2.86 -1.29
CA VAL A 161 -8.90 2.08 -1.00
C VAL A 161 -8.53 0.64 -0.68
N ILE A 162 -9.09 0.14 0.43
CA ILE A 162 -9.05 -1.27 0.80
C ILE A 162 -10.47 -1.82 0.75
N GLU A 163 -10.70 -2.80 -0.11
CA GLU A 163 -11.96 -3.53 -0.18
C GLU A 163 -12.00 -4.65 0.88
N VAL A 164 -13.15 -4.79 1.54
CA VAL A 164 -13.38 -5.83 2.54
C VAL A 164 -14.73 -6.51 2.30
N ASP A 165 -14.70 -7.80 1.97
CA ASP A 165 -15.87 -8.68 1.88
C ASP A 165 -16.21 -9.26 3.25
N LEU A 166 -17.13 -8.60 3.94
CA LEU A 166 -17.62 -8.95 5.27
C LEU A 166 -18.48 -10.22 5.28
N ALA A 167 -19.12 -10.55 4.15
CA ALA A 167 -20.03 -11.69 4.01
C ALA A 167 -19.27 -13.01 3.84
N ARG A 168 -18.15 -13.00 3.12
CA ARG A 168 -17.26 -14.16 2.92
C ARG A 168 -16.17 -14.27 3.99
N MET A 169 -16.02 -13.25 4.83
CA MET A 169 -15.01 -13.21 5.89
C MET A 169 -15.05 -14.46 6.77
N ALA A 170 -13.91 -15.13 6.90
CA ALA A 170 -13.78 -16.33 7.72
C ALA A 170 -14.22 -16.08 9.18
N ALA A 171 -14.75 -17.12 9.83
CA ALA A 171 -15.20 -17.03 11.23
C ALA A 171 -14.03 -16.78 12.21
N GLU A 172 -12.81 -17.12 11.81
CA GLU A 172 -11.59 -16.91 12.61
C GLU A 172 -11.15 -15.45 12.63
N VAL A 173 -11.60 -14.61 11.68
CA VAL A 173 -11.31 -13.18 11.65
C VAL A 173 -12.34 -12.42 12.48
N ASP A 174 -11.87 -11.83 13.57
CA ASP A 174 -12.71 -11.03 14.47
C ASP A 174 -12.49 -9.53 14.29
N ARG A 175 -11.37 -9.13 13.68
CA ARG A 175 -10.99 -7.73 13.50
C ARG A 175 -10.10 -7.53 12.29
N ILE A 176 -10.27 -6.39 11.64
CA ILE A 176 -9.37 -5.87 10.61
C ILE A 176 -8.95 -4.46 11.06
N VAL A 177 -7.65 -4.27 11.22
CA VAL A 177 -7.05 -2.99 11.66
C VAL A 177 -6.47 -2.29 10.44
N PHE A 178 -6.69 -0.98 10.33
CA PHE A 178 -6.23 -0.17 9.20
C PHE A 178 -5.13 0.82 9.64
N PRO A 179 -3.86 0.37 9.68
CA PRO A 179 -2.74 1.28 9.81
C PRO A 179 -2.44 2.03 8.52
N VAL A 180 -1.94 3.25 8.67
CA VAL A 180 -1.35 4.07 7.62
C VAL A 180 0.04 4.48 8.07
N SER A 181 1.02 4.43 7.18
CA SER A 181 2.41 4.78 7.49
C SER A 181 3.05 5.59 6.38
N ILE A 182 4.03 6.43 6.74
CA ILE A 182 4.81 7.15 5.74
C ILE A 182 5.96 6.24 5.27
N TYR A 183 6.04 6.02 3.96
CA TYR A 183 7.09 5.23 3.35
C TYR A 183 8.46 5.87 3.57
N ASP A 184 9.41 5.08 4.09
CA ASP A 184 10.81 5.49 4.33
C ASP A 184 10.93 6.77 5.19
N ALA A 185 9.99 6.95 6.13
CA ALA A 185 9.85 8.15 6.95
C ALA A 185 11.15 8.59 7.64
N ASP A 186 11.95 7.65 8.16
CA ASP A 186 13.19 7.95 8.86
C ASP A 186 14.26 8.52 7.92
N ALA A 187 14.45 7.91 6.74
CA ALA A 187 15.43 8.38 5.77
C ALA A 187 14.99 9.72 5.13
N ARG A 188 13.68 9.89 4.93
CA ARG A 188 13.08 11.11 4.39
C ARG A 188 12.87 12.20 5.45
N ARG A 189 13.00 11.87 6.74
CA ARG A 189 12.72 12.72 7.90
C ARG A 189 11.31 13.32 7.87
N GLN A 190 10.35 12.47 7.54
CA GLN A 190 8.93 12.81 7.41
C GLN A 190 8.15 12.29 8.65
N SER A 191 7.05 12.95 8.97
CA SER A 191 6.17 12.56 10.07
C SER A 191 4.72 12.93 9.75
N PHE A 192 3.77 12.42 10.54
CA PHE A 192 2.37 12.83 10.42
C PHE A 192 2.12 14.29 10.81
N GLY A 193 3.12 15.01 11.36
CA GLY A 193 3.03 16.44 11.65
C GLY A 193 2.94 17.35 10.42
N GLN A 194 3.19 16.83 9.22
CA GLN A 194 3.04 17.55 7.95
C GLN A 194 1.87 17.03 7.09
N VAL A 195 1.11 16.06 7.62
CA VAL A 195 -0.03 15.44 6.94
C VAL A 195 -1.30 16.05 7.52
N HIS A 196 -2.12 16.63 6.64
CA HIS A 196 -3.32 17.36 6.99
C HIS A 196 -4.56 16.69 6.43
N ASN A 197 -5.73 17.07 6.96
CA ASN A 197 -7.04 16.60 6.49
C ASN A 197 -7.14 15.07 6.37
N ALA A 198 -6.34 14.33 7.15
CA ALA A 198 -6.32 12.88 7.11
C ALA A 198 -7.67 12.31 7.56
N PHE A 199 -8.19 11.34 6.82
CA PHE A 199 -9.46 10.71 7.14
C PHE A 199 -9.48 9.22 6.81
N ILE A 200 -10.40 8.51 7.46
CA ILE A 200 -10.87 7.19 7.04
C ILE A 200 -12.38 7.24 6.89
N ARG A 201 -12.89 6.65 5.82
CA ARG A 201 -14.31 6.49 5.57
C ARG A 201 -14.66 5.08 5.13
N LEU A 202 -15.89 4.68 5.42
CA LEU A 202 -16.45 3.39 5.01
C LEU A 202 -17.59 3.66 4.05
N VAL A 203 -17.52 3.03 2.90
CA VAL A 203 -18.51 3.12 1.83
C VAL A 203 -19.10 1.74 1.62
N ASP A 204 -20.43 1.65 1.52
CA ASP A 204 -21.09 0.45 1.03
C ASP A 204 -20.74 0.26 -0.45
N ALA A 205 -20.07 -0.83 -0.80
CA ALA A 205 -19.63 -1.07 -2.17
C ALA A 205 -20.80 -1.30 -3.14
N ALA A 206 -21.97 -1.73 -2.66
CA ALA A 206 -23.12 -2.01 -3.52
C ALA A 206 -23.90 -0.73 -3.87
N GLU A 207 -24.18 0.11 -2.89
CA GLU A 207 -24.92 1.37 -3.06
C GLU A 207 -24.00 2.58 -3.33
N HIS A 208 -22.68 2.38 -3.22
CA HIS A 208 -21.66 3.44 -3.22
C HIS A 208 -21.97 4.58 -2.23
N ARG A 209 -22.59 4.22 -1.11
CA ARG A 209 -23.06 5.15 -0.10
C ARG A 209 -22.08 5.20 1.06
N GLU A 210 -21.66 6.40 1.43
CA GLU A 210 -20.82 6.59 2.62
C GLU A 210 -21.63 6.27 3.89
N ILE A 211 -21.09 5.36 4.70
CA ILE A 211 -21.70 4.85 5.93
C ILE A 211 -21.19 5.66 7.12
N ALA A 212 -19.88 5.78 7.22
CA ALA A 212 -19.20 6.41 8.34
C ALA A 212 -17.91 7.09 7.89
N ARG A 213 -17.56 8.16 8.59
CA ARG A 213 -16.33 8.90 8.36
C ARG A 213 -15.72 9.33 9.68
N TYR A 214 -14.41 9.24 9.77
CA TYR A 214 -13.63 9.78 10.86
C TYR A 214 -12.55 10.69 10.29
N ASP A 215 -12.66 11.98 10.56
CA ASP A 215 -11.61 12.96 10.30
C ASP A 215 -10.64 12.93 11.49
N LEU A 216 -9.37 12.70 11.22
CA LEU A 216 -8.33 12.62 12.23
C LEU A 216 -7.97 14.03 12.69
N SER A 217 -8.20 14.31 13.97
CA SER A 217 -7.72 15.53 14.61
C SER A 217 -6.28 15.31 15.06
N GLU A 218 -5.33 16.01 14.45
CA GLU A 218 -3.88 15.90 14.66
C GLU A 218 -3.44 16.17 16.11
N ASP A 219 -2.65 15.23 16.65
CA ASP A 219 -1.67 15.45 17.71
C ASP A 219 -0.36 14.66 17.42
N ALA A 220 -0.21 14.13 16.19
CA ALA A 220 0.82 13.14 15.83
C ALA A 220 2.06 13.80 15.19
N SER A 221 2.70 14.70 15.93
CA SER A 221 3.78 15.54 15.39
C SER A 221 5.11 14.81 15.18
N VAL A 222 5.29 13.59 15.73
CA VAL A 222 6.56 12.85 15.64
C VAL A 222 6.39 11.42 15.13
N GLU A 223 5.15 10.96 15.03
CA GLU A 223 4.80 9.60 14.65
C GLU A 223 4.93 9.42 13.13
N THR A 224 5.35 8.22 12.73
CA THR A 224 5.57 7.84 11.33
C THR A 224 4.58 6.80 10.85
N ALA A 225 3.75 6.27 11.75
CA ALA A 225 2.60 5.42 11.45
C ALA A 225 1.44 5.69 12.40
N MET A 226 0.22 5.36 11.99
CA MET A 226 -0.99 5.54 12.78
C MET A 226 -2.04 4.50 12.44
N ILE A 227 -2.76 4.00 13.44
CA ILE A 227 -3.99 3.23 13.21
C ILE A 227 -5.16 4.19 13.08
N PHE A 228 -5.73 4.28 11.88
CA PHE A 228 -6.87 5.17 11.60
C PHE A 228 -8.15 4.63 12.23
N GLY A 229 -8.40 3.33 12.04
CA GLY A 229 -9.57 2.66 12.58
C GLY A 229 -9.47 1.14 12.52
N GLU A 230 -10.54 0.50 13.00
CA GLU A 230 -10.69 -0.95 12.94
C GLU A 230 -12.15 -1.33 12.64
N VAL A 231 -12.34 -2.34 11.80
CA VAL A 231 -13.60 -3.06 11.64
C VAL A 231 -13.53 -4.32 12.49
N TYR A 232 -14.54 -4.56 13.32
CA TYR A 232 -14.52 -5.69 14.25
C TYR A 232 -15.90 -6.31 14.40
N ARG A 233 -15.92 -7.61 14.68
CA ARG A 233 -17.14 -8.36 14.95
C ARG A 233 -17.43 -8.33 16.44
N ARG A 234 -18.68 -8.03 16.80
CA ARG A 234 -19.16 -8.08 18.19
C ARG A 234 -20.62 -8.50 18.19
N ASP A 235 -20.94 -9.53 18.98
CA ASP A 235 -22.29 -10.10 19.08
C ASP A 235 -22.87 -10.52 17.71
N GLY A 236 -22.00 -10.99 16.80
CA GLY A 236 -22.37 -11.39 15.43
C GLY A 236 -22.52 -10.24 14.44
N GLU A 237 -22.42 -8.98 14.88
CA GLU A 237 -22.51 -7.79 14.02
C GLU A 237 -21.12 -7.23 13.70
N TRP A 238 -20.95 -6.71 12.49
CA TRP A 238 -19.78 -5.92 12.12
C TRP A 238 -19.94 -4.47 12.57
N LYS A 239 -18.88 -3.94 13.19
CA LYS A 239 -18.81 -2.58 13.70
C LYS A 239 -17.54 -1.92 13.22
N PHE A 240 -17.57 -0.60 13.07
CA PHE A 240 -16.38 0.21 12.87
C PHE A 240 -16.07 1.02 14.12
N ARG A 241 -14.79 1.18 14.46
CA ARG A 241 -14.30 2.06 15.52
C ARG A 241 -13.22 2.99 14.96
N ALA A 242 -13.39 4.28 15.23
CA ALA A 242 -12.37 5.30 15.03
C ALA A 242 -11.28 5.17 16.10
N VAL A 243 -10.02 4.98 15.69
CA VAL A 243 -8.90 4.71 16.63
C VAL A 243 -7.99 5.94 16.75
N GLY A 244 -7.42 6.42 15.65
CA GLY A 244 -6.53 7.59 15.61
C GLY A 244 -5.34 7.49 16.58
N GLN A 245 -4.66 6.35 16.63
CA GLN A 245 -3.52 6.09 17.53
C GLN A 245 -2.21 6.10 16.75
N GLY A 246 -1.33 7.06 17.04
CA GLY A 246 -0.02 7.19 16.41
C GLY A 246 1.04 6.27 17.04
N TYR A 247 2.07 5.95 16.25
CA TYR A 247 3.19 5.08 16.57
C TYR A 247 4.51 5.72 16.12
N ALA A 248 5.37 6.06 17.07
CA ALA A 248 6.72 6.56 16.80
C ALA A 248 7.66 5.45 16.28
N SER A 249 7.35 4.19 16.58
CA SER A 249 8.05 3.00 16.07
C SER A 249 7.69 2.63 14.63
N GLY A 250 6.89 3.46 13.96
CA GLY A 250 6.42 3.23 12.59
C GLY A 250 5.57 1.97 12.42
N LEU A 251 5.40 1.57 11.15
CA LEU A 251 4.63 0.38 10.76
C LEU A 251 5.22 -0.89 11.37
N HIS A 252 6.54 -0.96 11.51
CA HIS A 252 7.22 -2.10 12.15
C HIS A 252 6.73 -2.34 13.59
N GLY A 253 6.59 -1.28 14.39
CA GLY A 253 6.08 -1.43 15.76
C GLY A 253 4.61 -1.88 15.80
N ILE A 254 3.78 -1.38 14.88
CA ILE A 254 2.40 -1.84 14.72
C ILE A 254 2.39 -3.34 14.36
N ALA A 255 3.18 -3.73 13.36
CA ALA A 255 3.26 -5.11 12.89
C ALA A 255 3.67 -6.07 14.02
N LEU A 256 4.67 -5.70 14.84
CA LEU A 256 5.08 -6.48 16.01
C LEU A 256 4.00 -6.57 17.09
N GLU A 257 3.27 -5.48 17.36
CA GLU A 257 2.16 -5.48 18.32
C GLU A 257 1.07 -6.48 17.92
N PHE A 258 0.73 -6.53 16.63
CA PHE A 258 -0.23 -7.49 16.09
C PHE A 258 0.38 -8.86 15.79
N GLY A 259 1.70 -9.03 15.90
CA GLY A 259 2.38 -10.32 15.82
C GLY A 259 2.74 -10.80 14.43
N VAL A 260 2.90 -9.88 13.48
CA VAL A 260 3.49 -10.17 12.18
C VAL A 260 4.99 -10.42 12.38
N ASP A 261 5.54 -11.42 11.70
CA ASP A 261 6.99 -11.62 11.60
C ASP A 261 7.54 -10.67 10.52
N VAL A 262 8.38 -9.72 10.93
CA VAL A 262 8.86 -8.57 10.11
C VAL A 262 10.37 -8.42 10.13
#